data_AF-A0A4R7FAN0-F1
#
_entry.id   AF-A0A4R7FAN0-F1
#
_cell.length_a   1.000
_cell.length_b   1.000
_cell.length_c   1.000
_cell.angle_alpha   90.00
_cell.angle_beta   90.00
_cell.angle_gamma   90.00
#
_symmetry.space_group_name_H-M   'P 1'
#
loop_
_entity.id
_entity.type
_entity.pdbx_description
1 polymer ?
#
loop_
_entity_poly.entity_id
_entity_poly.type
_entity_poly.pdbx_seq_one_letter_code
_entity_poly.pdbx_strand_id
1 'polypeptide(L)'
;MSEYQTIAESSTFIVLNKYTPQWESANTYQTEDALERELIQDLVNQGYEFVPAINSPDKLLANVRVQLQTLNNVQFTDAEWRRFVTSWLDKPSDSIVDKTRKVHDDYVHDFVFDDEHIQNIYLLDKKNIARNKVQVIKQFEQTGKELEERFPDPATIEKEADKKAFAKLFGEYLRLENVLQNYDEFASLKALQEVDLSDPAAVEAFKAEHHLSDEDLKALKAVTIPTERKVQDYRSTYNDVRDWIRKEKQGGDGNTASTIDWNDVVFELDLLKSQEINLDYILELIFENNKKTKDKATLVEDVRRVIRASIGNRAKEGLVVDFINQTNLDDIGDKASVIDAFFQFALAEQEREVKTLIQDENLNTDAAKRYIATSLKREYATDNGTELNAILPKMSPLNPQYLTKKQTVFQKIAAFVEKFKGVGGIF
;
A
#
# COMPACT_ATOMS: atom_id res chain seq x y z
N MET A 1 -4.99 -19.52 -48.50
CA MET A 1 -5.91 -18.38 -48.29
C MET A 1 -7.24 -18.97 -47.87
N SER A 2 -7.55 -18.90 -46.58
CA SER A 2 -8.84 -19.37 -46.06
C SER A 2 -9.87 -18.29 -46.35
N GLU A 3 -10.90 -18.61 -47.14
CA GLU A 3 -12.02 -17.69 -47.38
C GLU A 3 -12.90 -17.62 -46.12
N TYR A 4 -12.87 -16.48 -45.42
CA TYR A 4 -13.74 -16.23 -44.27
C TYR A 4 -15.06 -15.63 -44.77
N GLN A 5 -16.19 -16.29 -44.50
CA GLN A 5 -17.52 -15.69 -44.72
C GLN A 5 -17.87 -14.77 -43.53
N THR A 6 -18.28 -13.53 -43.83
CA THR A 6 -18.67 -12.52 -42.83
C THR A 6 -20.19 -12.40 -42.76
N ILE A 7 -20.75 -12.16 -41.55
CA ILE A 7 -22.18 -11.86 -41.32
C ILE A 7 -22.44 -10.38 -41.50
N ALA A 8 -21.51 -9.55 -41.01
CA ALA A 8 -21.58 -8.10 -41.11
C ALA A 8 -20.15 -7.55 -41.21
N GLU A 9 -19.92 -6.70 -42.18
CA GLU A 9 -18.67 -5.96 -42.35
C GLU A 9 -19.03 -4.47 -42.34
N SER A 10 -18.47 -3.74 -41.38
CA SER A 10 -18.56 -2.28 -41.32
C SER A 10 -17.17 -1.66 -41.46
N SER A 11 -17.10 -0.33 -41.53
CA SER A 11 -15.83 0.39 -41.52
C SER A 11 -15.01 0.23 -40.22
N THR A 12 -15.58 -0.37 -39.18
CA THR A 12 -14.99 -0.46 -37.84
C THR A 12 -14.93 -1.86 -37.24
N PHE A 13 -15.69 -2.83 -37.76
CA PHE A 13 -15.67 -4.21 -37.25
C PHE A 13 -16.10 -5.23 -38.31
N ILE A 14 -15.64 -6.48 -38.14
CA ILE A 14 -16.02 -7.64 -38.94
C ILE A 14 -16.64 -8.67 -38.00
N VAL A 15 -17.87 -9.11 -38.29
CA VAL A 15 -18.54 -10.22 -37.61
C VAL A 15 -18.40 -11.45 -38.49
N LEU A 16 -17.72 -12.48 -38.00
CA LEU A 16 -17.51 -13.73 -38.74
C LEU A 16 -18.76 -14.62 -38.71
N ASN A 17 -19.09 -15.27 -39.83
CA ASN A 17 -20.24 -16.18 -39.98
C ASN A 17 -20.06 -17.52 -39.27
N LYS A 18 -18.83 -18.02 -39.29
CA LYS A 18 -18.46 -19.22 -38.57
C LYS A 18 -17.14 -18.97 -37.89
N TYR A 19 -17.15 -19.05 -36.57
CA TYR A 19 -15.95 -19.24 -35.77
C TYR A 19 -15.76 -20.74 -35.58
N THR A 20 -14.68 -21.30 -36.11
CA THR A 20 -14.28 -22.68 -35.81
C THR A 20 -13.43 -22.63 -34.54
N PRO A 21 -13.89 -23.18 -33.40
CA PRO A 21 -13.07 -23.28 -32.21
C PRO A 21 -11.82 -24.07 -32.56
N GLN A 22 -10.64 -23.45 -32.42
CA GLN A 22 -9.36 -24.14 -32.60
C GLN A 22 -8.84 -24.74 -31.29
N TRP A 23 -9.58 -24.56 -30.20
CA TRP A 23 -9.16 -24.95 -28.85
C TRP A 23 -9.76 -26.31 -28.47
N GLU A 24 -8.91 -27.30 -28.20
CA GLU A 24 -9.27 -28.39 -27.30
C GLU A 24 -9.07 -27.86 -25.87
N SER A 25 -10.14 -27.78 -25.08
CA SER A 25 -10.01 -27.46 -23.66
C SER A 25 -9.16 -28.54 -23.00
N ALA A 26 -7.96 -28.17 -22.53
CA ALA A 26 -7.15 -29.05 -21.71
C ALA A 26 -7.94 -29.40 -20.44
N ASN A 27 -8.39 -30.65 -20.32
CA ASN A 27 -9.11 -31.16 -19.13
C ASN A 27 -8.17 -31.34 -17.91
N THR A 28 -7.09 -30.56 -17.82
CA THR A 28 -6.03 -30.71 -16.83
C THR A 28 -5.62 -29.33 -16.33
N TYR A 29 -5.37 -29.21 -15.03
CA TYR A 29 -4.88 -27.99 -14.41
C TYR A 29 -3.62 -27.48 -15.14
N GLN A 30 -3.65 -26.23 -15.59
CA GLN A 30 -2.50 -25.51 -16.18
C GLN A 30 -2.12 -24.39 -15.22
N THR A 31 -0.84 -24.21 -14.97
CA THR A 31 -0.34 -23.09 -14.15
C THR A 31 -0.53 -21.76 -14.88
N GLU A 32 -0.55 -20.66 -14.14
CA GLU A 32 -0.72 -19.33 -14.74
C GLU A 32 0.43 -18.94 -15.66
N ASP A 33 1.66 -19.35 -15.36
CA ASP A 33 2.81 -19.17 -16.26
C ASP A 33 2.63 -19.97 -17.57
N ALA A 34 1.95 -21.13 -17.53
CA ALA A 34 1.60 -21.85 -18.75
C ALA A 34 0.54 -21.09 -19.56
N LEU A 35 -0.49 -20.55 -18.90
CA LEU A 35 -1.53 -19.73 -19.54
C LEU A 35 -0.97 -18.42 -20.11
N GLU A 36 -0.07 -17.74 -19.39
CA GLU A 36 0.57 -16.52 -19.85
C GLU A 36 1.46 -16.79 -21.07
N ARG A 37 2.24 -17.88 -21.05
CA ARG A 37 3.04 -18.30 -22.21
C ARG A 37 2.17 -18.61 -23.42
N GLU A 38 1.05 -19.29 -23.22
CA GLU A 38 0.07 -19.59 -24.28
C GLU A 38 -0.53 -18.29 -24.85
N LEU A 39 -0.99 -17.37 -23.98
CA LEU A 39 -1.53 -16.08 -24.40
C LEU A 39 -0.52 -15.23 -25.17
N ILE A 40 0.73 -15.15 -24.70
CA ILE A 40 1.80 -14.42 -25.40
C ILE A 40 2.03 -15.06 -26.77
N GLN A 41 2.07 -16.39 -26.83
CA GLN A 41 2.27 -17.10 -28.10
C GLN A 41 1.11 -16.84 -29.07
N ASP A 42 -0.12 -16.79 -28.59
CA ASP A 42 -1.30 -16.46 -29.38
C ASP A 42 -1.27 -15.02 -29.91
N LEU A 43 -0.86 -14.06 -29.08
CA LEU A 43 -0.68 -12.68 -29.52
C LEU A 43 0.44 -12.57 -30.57
N VAL A 44 1.54 -13.28 -30.39
CA VAL A 44 2.62 -13.36 -31.39
C VAL A 44 2.12 -13.96 -32.70
N ASN A 45 1.30 -15.03 -32.63
CA ASN A 45 0.67 -15.63 -33.80
C ASN A 45 -0.29 -14.67 -34.52
N GLN A 46 -0.90 -13.73 -33.79
CA GLN A 46 -1.73 -12.65 -34.33
C GLN A 46 -0.93 -11.44 -34.85
N GLY A 47 0.41 -11.47 -34.75
CA GLY A 47 1.30 -10.44 -35.28
C GLY A 47 1.78 -9.40 -34.27
N TYR A 48 1.49 -9.58 -32.97
CA TYR A 48 2.08 -8.76 -31.91
C TYR A 48 3.56 -9.10 -31.77
N GLU A 49 4.39 -8.10 -31.52
CA GLU A 49 5.80 -8.32 -31.20
C GLU A 49 5.96 -8.45 -29.68
N PHE A 50 6.42 -9.61 -29.21
CA PHE A 50 6.74 -9.81 -27.80
C PHE A 50 8.14 -9.23 -27.49
N VAL A 51 8.21 -8.31 -26.52
CA VAL A 51 9.44 -7.61 -26.17
C VAL A 51 9.82 -7.83 -24.70
N PRO A 52 10.40 -8.99 -24.33
CA PRO A 52 10.72 -9.33 -22.95
C PRO A 52 11.82 -8.45 -22.33
N ALA A 53 12.60 -7.75 -23.15
CA ALA A 53 13.68 -6.89 -22.68
C ALA A 53 13.19 -5.60 -22.00
N ILE A 54 11.93 -5.20 -22.23
CA ILE A 54 11.31 -4.03 -21.60
C ILE A 54 10.84 -4.43 -20.21
N ASN A 55 11.71 -4.20 -19.22
CA ASN A 55 11.46 -4.55 -17.82
C ASN A 55 11.70 -3.39 -16.84
N SER A 56 11.80 -2.16 -17.34
CA SER A 56 11.86 -0.95 -16.53
C SER A 56 11.23 0.25 -17.24
N PRO A 57 10.84 1.31 -16.50
CA PRO A 57 10.30 2.54 -17.09
C PRO A 57 11.25 3.18 -18.12
N ASP A 58 12.55 3.22 -17.84
CA ASP A 58 13.55 3.80 -18.75
C ASP A 58 13.63 3.04 -20.08
N LYS A 59 13.58 1.71 -20.03
CA LYS A 59 13.58 0.86 -21.24
C LYS A 59 12.27 1.00 -22.01
N LEU A 60 11.15 1.19 -21.32
CA LEU A 60 9.86 1.49 -21.96
C LEU A 60 9.93 2.81 -22.70
N LEU A 61 10.42 3.89 -22.08
CA LEU A 61 10.58 5.19 -22.74
C LEU A 61 11.56 5.12 -23.92
N ALA A 62 12.65 4.37 -23.79
CA ALA A 62 13.59 4.14 -24.90
C ALA A 62 12.91 3.43 -26.08
N ASN A 63 12.07 2.40 -25.81
CA ASN A 63 11.31 1.73 -26.85
C ASN A 63 10.25 2.66 -27.47
N VAL A 64 9.51 3.42 -26.66
CA VAL A 64 8.51 4.40 -27.15
C VAL A 64 9.16 5.43 -28.07
N ARG A 65 10.36 5.92 -27.73
CA ARG A 65 11.14 6.82 -28.60
C ARG A 65 11.34 6.22 -29.99
N VAL A 66 11.81 4.98 -30.07
CA VAL A 66 12.05 4.28 -31.35
C VAL A 66 10.77 4.11 -32.16
N GLN A 67 9.66 3.73 -31.50
CA GLN A 67 8.38 3.55 -32.19
C GLN A 67 7.81 4.88 -32.71
N LEU A 68 7.91 5.96 -31.92
CA LEU A 68 7.47 7.29 -32.34
C LEU A 68 8.33 7.86 -33.46
N GLN A 69 9.66 7.68 -33.41
CA GLN A 69 10.57 8.04 -34.49
C GLN A 69 10.19 7.35 -35.80
N THR A 70 9.86 6.05 -35.72
CA THR A 70 9.44 5.25 -36.87
C THR A 70 8.09 5.70 -37.42
N LEU A 71 7.09 5.89 -36.55
CA LEU A 71 5.74 6.30 -36.95
C LEU A 71 5.73 7.68 -37.63
N ASN A 72 6.50 8.62 -37.08
CA ASN A 72 6.54 10.01 -37.51
C ASN A 72 7.63 10.33 -38.53
N ASN A 73 8.50 9.35 -38.84
CA ASN A 73 9.66 9.53 -39.70
C ASN A 73 10.56 10.70 -39.25
N VAL A 74 10.87 10.73 -37.94
CA VAL A 74 11.73 11.75 -37.30
C VAL A 74 12.88 11.11 -36.54
N GLN A 75 13.89 11.91 -36.20
CA GLN A 75 14.96 11.51 -35.30
C GLN A 75 15.10 12.55 -34.19
N PHE A 76 14.88 12.14 -32.94
CA PHE A 76 15.07 13.01 -31.79
C PHE A 76 16.54 12.95 -31.36
N THR A 77 17.11 14.09 -30.97
CA THR A 77 18.28 14.13 -30.09
C THR A 77 17.89 13.75 -28.66
N ASP A 78 18.87 13.46 -27.80
CA ASP A 78 18.58 13.15 -26.39
C ASP A 78 17.98 14.35 -25.64
N ALA A 79 18.37 15.57 -26.01
CA ALA A 79 17.82 16.79 -25.44
C ALA A 79 16.37 17.01 -25.88
N GLU A 80 16.08 16.82 -27.18
CA GLU A 80 14.73 16.93 -27.73
C GLU A 80 13.81 15.86 -27.15
N TRP A 81 14.27 14.61 -27.05
CA TRP A 81 13.49 13.54 -26.44
C TRP A 81 13.14 13.84 -24.99
N ARG A 82 14.11 14.29 -24.18
CA ARG A 82 13.86 14.69 -22.80
C ARG A 82 12.87 15.84 -22.70
N ARG A 83 12.97 16.83 -23.60
CA ARG A 83 12.02 17.95 -23.68
C ARG A 83 10.62 17.45 -24.01
N PHE A 84 10.47 16.66 -25.08
CA PHE A 84 9.20 16.06 -25.50
C PHE A 84 8.54 15.25 -24.38
N VAL A 85 9.31 14.44 -23.66
CA VAL A 85 8.80 13.63 -22.55
C VAL A 85 8.30 14.49 -21.40
N THR A 86 9.14 15.41 -20.91
CA THR A 86 8.81 16.19 -19.71
C THR A 86 7.79 17.31 -19.96
N SER A 87 7.73 17.84 -21.19
CA SER A 87 6.78 18.90 -21.55
C SER A 87 5.41 18.35 -21.95
N TRP A 88 5.37 17.17 -22.59
CA TRP A 88 4.15 16.67 -23.19
C TRP A 88 3.88 15.18 -22.99
N LEU A 89 4.79 14.23 -23.25
CA LEU A 89 4.41 12.80 -23.23
C LEU A 89 4.09 12.30 -21.81
N ASP A 90 4.95 12.59 -20.84
CA ASP A 90 4.85 12.18 -19.45
C ASP A 90 5.17 13.33 -18.50
N LYS A 91 4.30 14.34 -18.52
CA LYS A 91 4.45 15.52 -17.68
C LYS A 91 4.10 15.15 -16.23
N PRO A 92 4.96 15.48 -15.23
CA PRO A 92 4.74 15.06 -13.84
C PRO A 92 3.43 15.55 -13.21
N SER A 93 2.84 16.61 -13.74
CA SER A 93 1.57 17.18 -13.25
C SER A 93 0.32 16.50 -13.79
N ASP A 94 0.45 15.56 -14.74
CA ASP A 94 -0.71 15.00 -15.43
C ASP A 94 -1.45 13.95 -14.60
N SER A 95 -2.77 14.08 -14.56
CA SER A 95 -3.65 13.06 -14.00
C SER A 95 -3.92 11.92 -15.00
N ILE A 96 -4.57 10.85 -14.53
CA ILE A 96 -5.06 9.76 -15.41
C ILE A 96 -5.99 10.33 -16.49
N VAL A 97 -6.84 11.30 -16.14
CA VAL A 97 -7.77 11.94 -17.07
C VAL A 97 -7.02 12.70 -18.18
N ASP A 98 -5.94 13.40 -17.84
CA ASP A 98 -5.11 14.10 -18.82
C ASP A 98 -4.41 13.13 -19.79
N LYS A 99 -3.91 11.99 -19.26
CA LYS A 99 -3.30 10.93 -20.06
C LYS A 99 -4.32 10.30 -21.01
N THR A 100 -5.55 10.02 -20.54
CA THR A 100 -6.65 9.54 -21.39
C THR A 100 -6.98 10.55 -22.50
N ARG A 101 -7.09 11.84 -22.16
CA ARG A 101 -7.36 12.91 -23.14
C ARG A 101 -6.29 12.99 -24.23
N LYS A 102 -5.02 12.75 -23.93
CA LYS A 102 -3.96 12.68 -24.95
C LYS A 102 -4.13 11.53 -25.93
N VAL A 103 -4.59 10.38 -25.46
CA VAL A 103 -4.82 9.24 -26.36
C VAL A 103 -6.08 9.47 -27.22
N HIS A 104 -7.13 10.04 -26.65
CA HIS A 104 -8.42 10.20 -27.32
C HIS A 104 -8.51 11.46 -28.20
N ASP A 105 -8.11 12.61 -27.67
CA ASP A 105 -8.36 13.91 -28.28
C ASP A 105 -7.05 14.55 -28.77
N ASP A 106 -6.05 14.65 -27.88
CA ASP A 106 -4.80 15.36 -28.17
C ASP A 106 -3.69 14.41 -28.65
N TYR A 107 -4.01 13.46 -29.54
CA TYR A 107 -3.05 12.41 -29.98
C TYR A 107 -1.99 12.92 -30.98
N VAL A 108 -1.98 14.23 -31.25
CA VAL A 108 -1.04 14.93 -32.13
C VAL A 108 -0.46 16.10 -31.37
N HIS A 109 0.86 16.24 -31.37
CA HIS A 109 1.56 17.32 -30.69
C HIS A 109 2.46 18.09 -31.63
N ASP A 110 2.29 19.41 -31.68
CA ASP A 110 3.15 20.29 -32.46
C ASP A 110 4.47 20.49 -31.69
N PHE A 111 5.57 19.90 -32.19
CA PHE A 111 6.87 19.95 -31.55
C PHE A 111 7.84 20.83 -32.35
N VAL A 112 8.56 21.69 -31.63
CA VAL A 112 9.63 22.53 -32.20
C VAL A 112 10.97 21.84 -31.97
N PHE A 113 11.65 21.52 -33.06
CA PHE A 113 12.99 20.91 -33.05
C PHE A 113 14.08 21.95 -32.83
N ASP A 114 15.29 21.50 -32.50
CA ASP A 114 16.40 22.39 -32.17
C ASP A 114 16.92 23.19 -33.39
N ASP A 115 16.60 22.77 -34.61
CA ASP A 115 16.83 23.49 -35.88
C ASP A 115 15.68 24.44 -36.25
N GLU A 116 14.79 24.73 -35.30
CA GLU A 116 13.64 25.64 -35.38
C GLU A 116 12.49 25.18 -36.31
N HIS A 117 12.56 23.98 -36.90
CA HIS A 117 11.41 23.46 -37.65
C HIS A 117 10.32 22.94 -36.71
N ILE A 118 9.07 23.02 -37.17
CA ILE A 118 7.90 22.56 -36.44
C ILE A 118 7.34 21.34 -37.16
N GLN A 119 7.13 20.24 -36.43
CA GLN A 119 6.48 19.05 -36.96
C GLN A 119 5.48 18.48 -35.96
N ASN A 120 4.37 17.98 -36.51
CA ASN A 120 3.31 17.35 -35.74
C ASN A 120 3.70 15.90 -35.45
N ILE A 121 3.92 15.60 -34.18
CA ILE A 121 4.25 14.27 -33.67
C ILE A 121 2.96 13.56 -33.29
N TYR A 122 2.64 12.50 -34.02
CA TYR A 122 1.52 11.62 -33.78
C TYR A 122 1.90 10.56 -32.75
N LEU A 123 1.05 10.39 -31.73
CA LEU A 123 1.13 9.27 -30.79
C LEU A 123 0.60 7.97 -31.43
N LEU A 124 -0.43 8.11 -32.27
CA LEU A 124 -1.12 7.01 -32.95
C LEU A 124 -1.75 7.53 -34.25
N ASP A 125 -1.64 6.77 -35.33
CA ASP A 125 -2.31 7.06 -36.59
C ASP A 125 -3.72 6.47 -36.58
N LYS A 126 -4.70 7.31 -36.23
CA LYS A 126 -6.13 6.93 -36.22
C LYS A 126 -6.75 6.85 -37.61
N LYS A 127 -6.11 7.43 -38.63
CA LYS A 127 -6.61 7.43 -40.02
C LYS A 127 -6.16 6.16 -40.75
N ASN A 128 -4.92 5.75 -40.54
CA ASN A 128 -4.37 4.52 -41.08
C ASN A 128 -3.84 3.65 -39.95
N ILE A 129 -4.74 2.82 -39.40
CA ILE A 129 -4.47 2.01 -38.21
C ILE A 129 -3.32 1.03 -38.44
N ALA A 130 -3.12 0.55 -39.67
CA ALA A 130 -2.06 -0.40 -40.03
C ALA A 130 -0.64 0.16 -39.92
N ARG A 131 -0.47 1.49 -39.81
CA ARG A 131 0.84 2.12 -39.55
C ARG A 131 1.27 2.03 -38.09
N ASN A 132 0.34 1.75 -37.18
CA ASN A 132 0.67 1.60 -35.77
C ASN A 132 1.35 0.27 -35.53
N LYS A 133 2.34 0.27 -34.65
CA LYS A 133 3.02 -0.95 -34.19
C LYS A 133 2.41 -1.39 -32.86
N VAL A 134 2.07 -2.67 -32.77
CA VAL A 134 1.59 -3.30 -31.53
C VAL A 134 2.66 -4.21 -30.95
N GLN A 135 2.88 -4.09 -29.63
CA GLN A 135 3.87 -4.85 -28.88
C GLN A 135 3.21 -5.38 -27.60
N VAL A 136 3.68 -6.53 -27.13
CA VAL A 136 3.27 -7.14 -25.86
C VAL A 136 4.47 -7.28 -24.94
N ILE A 137 4.27 -6.95 -23.66
CA ILE A 137 5.27 -7.06 -22.59
C ILE A 137 4.64 -7.77 -21.40
N LYS A 138 5.48 -8.36 -20.53
CA LYS A 138 5.05 -8.77 -19.19
C LYS A 138 5.00 -7.53 -18.27
N GLN A 139 4.18 -7.58 -17.23
CA GLN A 139 4.14 -6.54 -16.21
C GLN A 139 5.52 -6.37 -15.55
N PHE A 140 5.89 -5.14 -15.17
CA PHE A 140 7.15 -4.88 -14.48
C PHE A 140 7.18 -5.53 -13.08
N GLU A 141 8.04 -6.53 -12.89
CA GLU A 141 8.40 -7.05 -11.57
C GLU A 141 9.55 -6.24 -10.96
N GLN A 142 9.32 -5.05 -10.39
CA GLN A 142 10.41 -4.31 -9.73
C GLN A 142 10.07 -3.53 -8.45
N THR A 143 8.83 -3.51 -7.97
CA THR A 143 8.51 -2.71 -6.76
C THR A 143 9.26 -3.18 -5.52
N GLY A 144 9.39 -4.50 -5.31
CA GLY A 144 10.12 -5.06 -4.15
C GLY A 144 11.62 -4.72 -4.15
N LYS A 145 12.29 -4.92 -5.29
CA LYS A 145 13.73 -4.64 -5.41
C LYS A 145 14.03 -3.14 -5.36
N GLU A 146 13.21 -2.33 -6.01
CA GLU A 146 13.35 -0.87 -5.97
C GLU A 146 13.17 -0.31 -4.56
N LEU A 147 12.24 -0.86 -3.77
CA LEU A 147 12.06 -0.49 -2.35
C LEU A 147 13.34 -0.73 -1.55
N GLU A 148 13.98 -1.89 -1.72
CA GLU A 148 15.22 -2.20 -1.00
C GLU A 148 16.41 -1.35 -1.45
N GLU A 149 16.53 -1.05 -2.74
CA GLU A 149 17.63 -0.23 -3.26
C GLU A 149 17.49 1.25 -2.88
N ARG A 150 16.27 1.80 -2.94
CA ARG A 150 16.02 3.23 -2.67
C ARG A 150 15.74 3.53 -1.20
N PHE A 151 15.13 2.59 -0.49
CA PHE A 151 14.72 2.75 0.91
C PHE A 151 15.20 1.56 1.77
N PRO A 152 16.51 1.27 1.79
CA PRO A 152 17.07 0.13 2.53
C PRO A 152 16.83 0.22 4.03
N ASP A 153 16.53 1.40 4.59
CA ASP A 153 16.06 1.57 5.96
C ASP A 153 14.90 2.58 6.02
N PRO A 154 13.64 2.12 6.05
CA PRO A 154 12.49 3.01 6.02
C PRO A 154 12.30 3.81 7.31
N ALA A 155 12.97 3.46 8.41
CA ALA A 155 12.88 4.22 9.66
C ALA A 155 13.66 5.55 9.58
N THR A 156 14.56 5.70 8.61
CA THR A 156 15.47 6.86 8.47
C THR A 156 15.00 7.89 7.44
N ILE A 157 13.78 7.74 6.90
CA ILE A 157 13.26 8.64 5.85
C ILE A 157 12.84 9.98 6.47
N GLU A 158 13.72 10.98 6.40
CA GLU A 158 13.48 12.30 6.99
C GLU A 158 12.88 13.31 6.00
N LYS A 159 13.43 13.39 4.78
CA LYS A 159 13.05 14.43 3.79
C LYS A 159 11.63 14.22 3.28
N GLU A 160 10.85 15.30 3.18
CA GLU A 160 9.47 15.23 2.67
C GLU A 160 9.39 14.64 1.24
N ALA A 161 10.36 14.95 0.38
CA ALA A 161 10.41 14.42 -0.98
C ALA A 161 10.60 12.90 -0.99
N ASP A 162 11.44 12.39 -0.10
CA ASP A 162 11.71 10.96 0.04
C ASP A 162 10.52 10.25 0.69
N LYS A 163 9.84 10.88 1.67
CA LYS A 163 8.57 10.38 2.22
C LYS A 163 7.50 10.25 1.14
N LYS A 164 7.40 11.22 0.23
CA LYS A 164 6.45 11.21 -0.89
C LYS A 164 6.77 10.09 -1.88
N ALA A 165 8.05 9.99 -2.27
CA ALA A 165 8.51 8.94 -3.18
C ALA A 165 8.29 7.54 -2.59
N PHE A 166 8.63 7.35 -1.31
CA PHE A 166 8.38 6.13 -0.56
C PHE A 166 6.89 5.78 -0.51
N ALA A 167 6.03 6.74 -0.17
CA ALA A 167 4.59 6.50 -0.08
C ALA A 167 3.98 6.06 -1.41
N LYS A 168 4.42 6.63 -2.53
CA LYS A 168 3.98 6.18 -3.86
C LYS A 168 4.43 4.75 -4.16
N LEU A 169 5.73 4.48 -3.99
CA LEU A 169 6.32 3.19 -4.32
C LEU A 169 5.78 2.06 -3.43
N PHE A 170 5.65 2.30 -2.13
CA PHE A 170 5.10 1.30 -1.21
C PHE A 170 3.59 1.10 -1.41
N GLY A 171 2.84 2.14 -1.78
CA GLY A 171 1.44 1.99 -2.18
C GLY A 171 1.28 1.08 -3.40
N GLU A 172 2.15 1.22 -4.40
CA GLU A 172 2.19 0.31 -5.56
C GLU A 172 2.57 -1.13 -5.16
N TYR A 173 3.54 -1.29 -4.26
CA TYR A 173 3.89 -2.60 -3.70
C TYR A 173 2.69 -3.26 -3.01
N LEU A 174 1.94 -2.53 -2.17
CA LEU A 174 0.76 -3.08 -1.48
C LEU A 174 -0.32 -3.56 -2.46
N ARG A 175 -0.58 -2.79 -3.53
CA ARG A 175 -1.54 -3.18 -4.57
C ARG A 175 -1.07 -4.45 -5.28
N LEU A 176 0.21 -4.52 -5.62
CA LEU A 176 0.79 -5.68 -6.29
C LEU A 176 0.77 -6.91 -5.38
N GLU A 177 1.21 -6.78 -4.12
CA GLU A 177 1.17 -7.86 -3.13
C GLU A 177 -0.25 -8.40 -2.94
N ASN A 178 -1.26 -7.52 -2.86
CA ASN A 178 -2.66 -7.93 -2.74
C ASN A 178 -3.18 -8.67 -3.98
N VAL A 179 -2.73 -8.30 -5.18
CA VAL A 179 -3.08 -9.04 -6.41
C VAL A 179 -2.39 -10.40 -6.38
N LEU A 180 -1.08 -10.42 -6.15
CA LEU A 180 -0.24 -11.61 -6.16
C LEU A 180 -0.59 -12.62 -5.06
N GLN A 181 -1.24 -12.22 -3.97
CA GLN A 181 -1.72 -13.13 -2.91
C GLN A 181 -2.67 -14.22 -3.41
N ASN A 182 -3.30 -14.04 -4.58
CA ASN A 182 -4.20 -15.04 -5.16
C ASN A 182 -3.48 -16.09 -6.01
N TYR A 183 -2.15 -16.00 -6.14
CA TYR A 183 -1.33 -16.82 -7.03
C TYR A 183 -0.52 -17.84 -6.22
N ASP A 184 -0.59 -19.11 -6.60
CA ASP A 184 0.08 -20.22 -5.91
C ASP A 184 1.61 -20.05 -5.91
N GLU A 185 2.18 -19.52 -7.00
CA GLU A 185 3.61 -19.26 -7.14
C GLU A 185 4.10 -18.21 -6.15
N PHE A 186 3.30 -17.16 -5.93
CA PHE A 186 3.64 -16.12 -4.94
C PHE A 186 3.47 -16.62 -3.51
N ALA A 187 2.44 -17.44 -3.24
CA ALA A 187 2.27 -18.10 -1.95
C ALA A 187 3.47 -19.02 -1.65
N SER A 188 3.92 -19.78 -2.65
CA SER A 188 5.12 -20.62 -2.56
C SER A 188 6.38 -19.79 -2.33
N LEU A 189 6.53 -18.65 -3.03
CA LEU A 189 7.66 -17.73 -2.85
C LEU A 189 7.71 -17.14 -1.43
N LYS A 190 6.56 -16.77 -0.86
CA LYS A 190 6.46 -16.30 0.53
C LYS A 190 6.81 -17.40 1.53
N ALA A 191 6.22 -18.59 1.37
CA ALA A 191 6.48 -19.73 2.24
C ALA A 191 7.96 -20.17 2.21
N LEU A 192 8.61 -20.08 1.05
CA LEU A 192 10.03 -20.38 0.88
C LEU A 192 10.94 -19.55 1.81
N GLN A 193 10.54 -18.34 2.21
CA GLN A 193 11.33 -17.51 3.13
C GLN A 193 11.48 -18.13 4.53
N GLU A 194 10.52 -18.95 4.95
CA GLU A 194 10.48 -19.58 6.27
C GLU A 194 11.09 -20.99 6.27
N VAL A 195 11.42 -21.53 5.09
CA VAL A 195 11.97 -22.88 4.94
C VAL A 195 13.48 -22.87 5.23
N ASP A 196 13.92 -23.78 6.09
CA ASP A 196 15.34 -24.04 6.27
C ASP A 196 15.93 -24.75 5.05
N LEU A 197 16.53 -23.97 4.16
CA LEU A 197 17.15 -24.46 2.92
C LEU A 197 18.40 -25.33 3.16
N SER A 198 18.92 -25.38 4.39
CA SER A 198 20.04 -26.25 4.75
C SER A 198 19.61 -27.66 5.11
N ASP A 199 18.32 -27.89 5.39
CA ASP A 199 17.74 -29.19 5.68
C ASP A 199 17.10 -29.81 4.42
N PRO A 200 17.68 -30.88 3.84
CA PRO A 200 17.11 -31.56 2.68
C PRO A 200 15.71 -32.10 2.92
N ALA A 201 15.37 -32.52 4.14
CA ALA A 201 14.03 -33.05 4.44
C ALA A 201 12.98 -31.94 4.39
N ALA A 202 13.29 -30.75 4.92
CA ALA A 202 12.43 -29.58 4.83
C ALA A 202 12.23 -29.12 3.38
N VAL A 203 13.28 -29.16 2.56
CA VAL A 203 13.21 -28.80 1.13
C VAL A 203 12.34 -29.80 0.34
N GLU A 204 12.49 -31.11 0.56
CA GLU A 204 11.63 -32.10 -0.10
C GLU A 204 10.17 -32.01 0.35
N ALA A 205 9.92 -31.77 1.64
CA ALA A 205 8.56 -31.57 2.16
C ALA A 205 7.90 -30.34 1.52
N PHE A 206 8.63 -29.22 1.44
CA PHE A 206 8.17 -27.99 0.79
C PHE A 206 7.85 -28.21 -0.71
N LYS A 207 8.74 -28.88 -1.44
CA LYS A 207 8.48 -29.21 -2.86
C LYS A 207 7.23 -30.06 -3.04
N ALA A 208 7.01 -31.04 -2.15
CA ALA A 208 5.83 -31.90 -2.21
C ALA A 208 4.52 -31.15 -1.91
N GLU A 209 4.54 -30.26 -0.91
CA GLU A 209 3.40 -29.43 -0.50
C GLU A 209 2.99 -28.42 -1.58
N HIS A 210 3.98 -27.77 -2.20
CA HIS A 210 3.76 -26.74 -3.22
C HIS A 210 3.79 -27.28 -4.66
N HIS A 211 3.88 -28.60 -4.83
CA HIS A 211 3.95 -29.28 -6.13
C HIS A 211 5.06 -28.78 -7.07
N LEU A 212 6.24 -28.48 -6.51
CA LEU A 212 7.36 -27.86 -7.22
C LEU A 212 8.38 -28.90 -7.71
N SER A 213 8.89 -28.70 -8.93
CA SER A 213 10.08 -29.38 -9.42
C SER A 213 11.38 -28.72 -8.92
N ASP A 214 12.52 -29.38 -9.14
CA ASP A 214 13.83 -28.78 -8.84
C ASP A 214 14.12 -27.54 -9.70
N GLU A 215 13.56 -27.48 -10.91
CA GLU A 215 13.67 -26.30 -11.79
C GLU A 215 12.83 -25.13 -11.24
N ASP A 216 11.61 -25.41 -10.76
CA ASP A 216 10.74 -24.40 -10.16
C ASP A 216 11.35 -23.85 -8.87
N LEU A 217 11.89 -24.72 -8.01
CA LEU A 217 12.59 -24.30 -6.79
C LEU A 217 13.80 -23.40 -7.11
N LYS A 218 14.53 -23.71 -8.19
CA LYS A 218 15.66 -22.89 -8.64
C LYS A 218 15.18 -21.52 -9.14
N ALA A 219 14.05 -21.47 -9.86
CA ALA A 219 13.45 -20.23 -10.33
C ALA A 219 12.97 -19.36 -9.14
N LEU A 220 12.28 -19.95 -8.17
CA LEU A 220 11.83 -19.24 -6.96
C LEU A 220 13.01 -18.65 -6.18
N LYS A 221 14.11 -19.41 -6.02
CA LYS A 221 15.33 -18.92 -5.35
C LYS A 221 16.01 -17.75 -6.08
N ALA A 222 15.77 -17.59 -7.38
CA ALA A 222 16.34 -16.48 -8.14
C ALA A 222 15.56 -15.17 -7.94
N VAL A 223 14.31 -15.25 -7.47
CA VAL A 223 13.47 -14.09 -7.18
C VAL A 223 13.78 -13.58 -5.78
N THR A 224 14.16 -12.31 -5.67
CA THR A 224 14.37 -11.63 -4.39
C THR A 224 13.15 -10.79 -4.06
N ILE A 225 12.53 -11.08 -2.92
CA ILE A 225 11.45 -10.27 -2.36
C ILE A 225 11.83 -9.84 -0.94
N PRO A 226 11.32 -8.68 -0.47
CA PRO A 226 11.58 -8.24 0.90
C PRO A 226 11.12 -9.26 1.92
N THR A 227 11.87 -9.39 3.02
CA THR A 227 11.47 -10.25 4.13
C THR A 227 10.21 -9.73 4.80
N GLU A 228 9.42 -10.60 5.41
CA GLU A 228 8.18 -10.18 6.09
C GLU A 228 8.45 -9.11 7.17
N ARG A 229 9.57 -9.25 7.90
CA ARG A 229 10.04 -8.23 8.85
C ARG A 229 10.29 -6.86 8.17
N LYS A 230 10.86 -6.87 6.97
CA LYS A 230 11.13 -5.64 6.21
C LYS A 230 9.86 -5.01 5.68
N VAL A 231 8.93 -5.82 5.18
CA VAL A 231 7.60 -5.36 4.77
C VAL A 231 6.85 -4.72 5.94
N GLN A 232 6.95 -5.29 7.14
CA GLN A 232 6.39 -4.68 8.35
C GLN A 232 7.00 -3.31 8.69
N ASP A 233 8.33 -3.16 8.55
CA ASP A 233 9.00 -1.86 8.73
C ASP A 233 8.48 -0.84 7.72
N TYR A 234 8.32 -1.23 6.45
CA TYR A 234 7.73 -0.37 5.43
C TYR A 234 6.30 0.03 5.77
N ARG A 235 5.46 -0.89 6.25
CA ARG A 235 4.08 -0.60 6.69
C ARG A 235 4.05 0.42 7.83
N SER A 236 4.95 0.24 8.82
CA SER A 236 5.10 1.19 9.92
C SER A 236 5.41 2.59 9.39
N THR A 237 6.47 2.74 8.59
CA THR A 237 6.83 4.05 8.02
C THR A 237 5.72 4.64 7.14
N TYR A 238 5.02 3.81 6.38
CA TYR A 238 3.92 4.26 5.52
C TYR A 238 2.76 4.86 6.33
N ASN A 239 2.41 4.21 7.44
CA ASN A 239 1.46 4.75 8.40
C ASN A 239 1.98 6.03 9.06
N ASP A 240 3.27 6.10 9.43
CA ASP A 240 3.89 7.29 10.02
C ASP A 240 3.79 8.50 9.09
N VAL A 241 4.12 8.32 7.81
CA VAL A 241 4.03 9.37 6.79
C VAL A 241 2.59 9.83 6.63
N ARG A 242 1.63 8.91 6.57
CA ARG A 242 0.20 9.23 6.47
C ARG A 242 -0.29 10.04 7.66
N ASP A 243 0.03 9.61 8.87
CA ASP A 243 -0.43 10.25 10.10
C ASP A 243 0.20 11.64 10.27
N TRP A 244 1.46 11.80 9.85
CA TRP A 244 2.13 13.10 9.78
C TRP A 244 1.40 14.06 8.80
N ILE A 245 1.07 13.63 7.58
CA ILE A 245 0.33 14.45 6.60
C ILE A 245 -1.05 14.84 7.12
N ARG A 246 -1.75 13.91 7.79
CA ARG A 246 -3.07 14.20 8.38
C ARG A 246 -2.98 15.30 9.44
N LYS A 247 -1.96 15.27 10.29
CA LYS A 247 -1.72 16.30 11.33
C LYS A 247 -1.40 17.66 10.72
N GLU A 248 -0.54 17.69 9.70
CA GLU A 248 -0.23 18.92 8.93
C GLU A 248 -1.50 19.56 8.33
N LYS A 249 -2.38 18.75 7.73
CA LYS A 249 -3.65 19.23 7.14
C LYS A 249 -4.68 19.70 8.18
N GLN A 250 -4.63 19.21 9.42
CA GLN A 250 -5.66 19.47 10.45
C GLN A 250 -5.30 20.57 11.45
N GLY A 251 -4.06 21.05 11.52
CA GLY A 251 -3.71 22.06 12.51
C GLY A 251 -2.26 22.52 12.53
N GLY A 252 -1.65 22.83 11.39
CA GLY A 252 -0.37 23.54 11.41
C GLY A 252 -0.52 24.93 12.04
N ASP A 253 0.00 25.12 13.26
CA ASP A 253 0.50 26.43 13.69
C ASP A 253 1.41 26.92 12.55
N GLY A 254 1.07 28.07 11.96
CA GLY A 254 1.49 28.49 10.62
C GLY A 254 2.99 28.78 10.40
N ASN A 255 3.89 27.87 10.81
CA ASN A 255 5.33 28.05 10.73
C ASN A 255 6.10 26.90 10.05
N THR A 256 5.44 25.81 9.63
CA THR A 256 6.03 24.76 8.78
C THR A 256 5.00 24.18 7.81
N ALA A 257 4.45 25.01 6.91
CA ALA A 257 3.65 24.47 5.81
C ALA A 257 4.55 23.60 4.91
N SER A 258 4.20 22.33 4.71
CA SER A 258 4.91 21.45 3.76
C SER A 258 5.04 22.15 2.41
N THR A 259 6.27 22.20 1.89
CA THR A 259 6.58 22.78 0.58
C THR A 259 6.26 21.85 -0.59
N ILE A 260 5.81 20.63 -0.32
CA ILE A 260 5.55 19.59 -1.31
C ILE A 260 4.04 19.40 -1.47
N ASP A 261 3.58 19.35 -2.72
CA ASP A 261 2.19 18.96 -3.02
C ASP A 261 1.99 17.46 -2.78
N TRP A 262 0.99 17.09 -1.99
CA TRP A 262 0.63 15.70 -1.65
C TRP A 262 -0.68 15.24 -2.29
N ASN A 263 -1.33 16.06 -3.12
CA ASN A 263 -2.65 15.75 -3.69
C ASN A 263 -2.63 14.58 -4.68
N ASP A 264 -1.47 14.27 -5.24
CA ASP A 264 -1.21 13.15 -6.14
C ASP A 264 -0.85 11.84 -5.42
N VAL A 265 -0.82 11.82 -4.08
CA VAL A 265 -0.60 10.62 -3.28
C VAL A 265 -1.92 10.13 -2.70
N VAL A 266 -2.39 8.98 -3.20
CA VAL A 266 -3.53 8.25 -2.63
C VAL A 266 -2.99 7.14 -1.75
N PHE A 267 -3.45 7.09 -0.49
CA PHE A 267 -3.04 6.05 0.46
C PHE A 267 -3.98 4.84 0.38
N GLU A 268 -3.40 3.63 0.39
CA GLU A 268 -4.12 2.35 0.27
C GLU A 268 -4.78 1.91 1.59
N LEU A 269 -5.79 2.64 2.05
CA LEU A 269 -6.44 2.40 3.34
C LEU A 269 -7.10 1.02 3.42
N ASP A 270 -7.75 0.58 2.35
CA ASP A 270 -8.51 -0.67 2.34
C ASP A 270 -7.58 -1.88 2.38
N LEU A 271 -6.44 -1.83 1.67
CA LEU A 271 -5.42 -2.87 1.69
C LEU A 271 -4.73 -2.99 3.04
N LEU A 272 -4.52 -1.86 3.73
CA LEU A 272 -3.95 -1.88 5.06
C LEU A 272 -4.94 -2.41 6.10
N LYS A 273 -6.24 -2.17 5.92
CA LYS A 273 -7.30 -2.69 6.80
C LYS A 273 -7.55 -4.18 6.60
N SER A 274 -7.52 -4.69 5.36
CA SER A 274 -7.74 -6.11 5.08
C SER A 274 -6.65 -7.00 5.68
N GLN A 275 -5.46 -6.44 5.87
CA GLN A 275 -4.29 -7.11 6.45
C GLN A 275 -4.02 -6.65 7.89
N GLU A 276 -5.01 -6.05 8.57
CA GLU A 276 -4.86 -5.66 9.96
C GLU A 276 -4.64 -6.89 10.84
N ILE A 277 -3.52 -6.88 11.55
CA ILE A 277 -3.27 -7.83 12.61
C ILE A 277 -4.16 -7.46 13.80
N ASN A 278 -5.06 -8.37 14.16
CA ASN A 278 -5.95 -8.22 15.31
C ASN A 278 -5.14 -8.17 16.60
N LEU A 279 -5.66 -7.45 17.61
CA LEU A 279 -4.99 -7.31 18.90
C LEU A 279 -4.72 -8.68 19.56
N ASP A 280 -5.65 -9.62 19.44
CA ASP A 280 -5.52 -10.98 19.96
C ASP A 280 -4.28 -11.69 19.40
N TYR A 281 -4.01 -11.56 18.10
CA TYR A 281 -2.80 -12.13 17.49
C TYR A 281 -1.53 -11.48 18.03
N ILE A 282 -1.53 -10.16 18.27
CA ILE A 282 -0.39 -9.46 18.87
C ILE A 282 -0.12 -10.00 20.29
N LEU A 283 -1.19 -10.25 21.06
CA LEU A 283 -1.09 -10.82 22.41
C LEU A 283 -0.59 -12.28 22.38
N GLU A 284 -1.02 -13.07 21.40
CA GLU A 284 -0.46 -14.41 21.18
C GLU A 284 1.03 -14.36 20.83
N LEU A 285 1.44 -13.44 19.95
CA LEU A 285 2.84 -13.27 19.58
C LEU A 285 3.69 -12.86 20.79
N ILE A 286 3.16 -12.00 21.67
CA ILE A 286 3.79 -11.63 22.95
C ILE A 286 4.07 -12.88 23.79
N PHE A 287 3.08 -13.75 23.93
CA PHE A 287 3.20 -14.97 24.71
C PHE A 287 4.21 -15.96 24.10
N GLU A 288 4.14 -16.20 22.79
CA GLU A 288 5.05 -17.11 22.09
C GLU A 288 6.50 -16.63 22.12
N ASN A 289 6.73 -15.35 21.85
CA ASN A 289 8.08 -14.79 21.84
C ASN A 289 8.67 -14.73 23.25
N ASN A 290 7.87 -14.40 24.27
CA ASN A 290 8.35 -14.45 25.66
C ASN A 290 8.85 -15.85 26.04
N LYS A 291 8.16 -16.92 25.61
CA LYS A 291 8.62 -18.30 25.86
C LYS A 291 9.94 -18.64 25.16
N LYS A 292 10.24 -18.02 24.01
CA LYS A 292 11.46 -18.27 23.23
C LYS A 292 12.67 -17.49 23.73
N THR A 293 12.54 -16.17 23.90
CA THR A 293 13.69 -15.28 24.15
C THR A 293 13.85 -14.85 25.61
N LYS A 294 12.76 -14.83 26.40
CA LYS A 294 12.71 -14.34 27.80
C LYS A 294 13.35 -12.95 28.04
N ASP A 295 13.58 -12.18 26.99
CA ASP A 295 14.10 -10.82 27.08
C ASP A 295 12.99 -9.82 26.76
N LYS A 296 12.59 -9.05 27.77
CA LYS A 296 11.56 -8.03 27.64
C LYS A 296 11.97 -6.91 26.68
N ALA A 297 13.26 -6.56 26.59
CA ALA A 297 13.69 -5.46 25.72
C ALA A 297 13.50 -5.80 24.24
N THR A 298 13.97 -6.98 23.81
CA THR A 298 13.74 -7.48 22.45
C THR A 298 12.25 -7.66 22.15
N LEU A 299 11.49 -8.23 23.11
CA LEU A 299 10.05 -8.41 22.95
C LEU A 299 9.30 -7.09 22.73
N VAL A 300 9.64 -6.04 23.48
CA VAL A 300 9.04 -4.71 23.32
C VAL A 300 9.30 -4.15 21.93
N GLU A 301 10.51 -4.28 21.40
CA GLU A 301 10.84 -3.77 20.06
C GLU A 301 10.13 -4.52 18.95
N ASP A 302 10.01 -5.85 19.05
CA ASP A 302 9.27 -6.65 18.07
C ASP A 302 7.77 -6.32 18.10
N VAL A 303 7.19 -6.18 19.29
CA VAL A 303 5.77 -5.83 19.46
C VAL A 303 5.47 -4.42 18.98
N ARG A 304 6.34 -3.44 19.26
CA ARG A 304 6.20 -2.06 18.76
C ARG A 304 6.11 -2.02 17.24
N ARG A 305 6.96 -2.79 16.55
CA ARG A 305 6.98 -2.88 15.10
C ARG A 305 5.66 -3.42 14.54
N VAL A 306 5.17 -4.52 15.10
CA VAL A 306 3.89 -5.15 14.71
C VAL A 306 2.71 -4.19 14.96
N ILE A 307 2.68 -3.53 16.13
CA ILE A 307 1.60 -2.58 16.46
C ILE A 307 1.61 -1.36 15.53
N ARG A 308 2.77 -0.79 15.20
CA ARG A 308 2.86 0.39 14.32
C ARG A 308 2.53 0.07 12.86
N ALA A 309 2.75 -1.18 12.43
CA ALA A 309 2.30 -1.66 11.13
C ALA A 309 0.76 -1.75 11.02
N SER A 310 0.06 -1.96 12.15
CA SER A 310 -1.40 -2.00 12.23
C SER A 310 -2.01 -0.61 12.43
N ILE A 311 -2.87 -0.17 11.51
CA ILE A 311 -3.51 1.15 11.59
C ILE A 311 -4.38 1.26 12.85
N GLY A 312 -5.25 0.27 13.07
CA GLY A 312 -6.22 0.29 14.17
C GLY A 312 -5.62 0.15 15.56
N ASN A 313 -4.42 -0.45 15.69
CA ASN A 313 -3.80 -0.75 16.98
C ASN A 313 -2.69 0.20 17.38
N ARG A 314 -2.23 1.10 16.51
CA ARG A 314 -1.13 2.03 16.79
C ARG A 314 -1.31 2.84 18.07
N ALA A 315 -2.52 3.36 18.32
CA ALA A 315 -2.82 4.14 19.52
C ALA A 315 -2.68 3.33 20.83
N LYS A 316 -2.66 1.98 20.74
CA LYS A 316 -2.46 1.06 21.87
C LYS A 316 -1.00 0.73 22.14
N GLU A 317 -0.04 1.21 21.34
CA GLU A 317 1.39 0.90 21.51
C GLU A 317 1.85 1.10 22.95
N GLY A 318 1.60 2.28 23.53
CA GLY A 318 1.96 2.56 24.92
C GLY A 318 1.32 1.58 25.91
N LEU A 319 0.03 1.26 25.72
CA LEU A 319 -0.72 0.36 26.60
C LEU A 319 -0.16 -1.07 26.58
N VAL A 320 0.19 -1.58 25.38
CA VAL A 320 0.76 -2.93 25.24
C VAL A 320 2.20 -2.98 25.77
N VAL A 321 2.99 -1.93 25.53
CA VAL A 321 4.36 -1.84 26.08
C VAL A 321 4.32 -1.78 27.62
N ASP A 322 3.39 -1.01 28.18
CA ASP A 322 3.19 -0.92 29.62
C ASP A 322 2.79 -2.28 30.20
N PHE A 323 1.90 -3.03 29.54
CA PHE A 323 1.54 -4.39 29.90
C PHE A 323 2.77 -5.33 29.96
N ILE A 324 3.59 -5.35 28.90
CA ILE A 324 4.80 -6.20 28.85
C ILE A 324 5.76 -5.87 30.00
N ASN A 325 5.93 -4.58 30.31
CA ASN A 325 6.85 -4.14 31.34
C ASN A 325 6.34 -4.43 32.76
N GLN A 326 5.05 -4.19 33.01
CA GLN A 326 4.44 -4.22 34.35
C GLN A 326 3.91 -5.61 34.74
N THR A 327 3.66 -6.49 33.78
CA THR A 327 3.18 -7.85 34.04
C THR A 327 4.33 -8.87 34.02
N ASN A 328 4.24 -9.88 34.89
CA ASN A 328 5.12 -11.04 34.81
C ASN A 328 4.52 -12.05 33.82
N LEU A 329 5.05 -12.06 32.60
CA LEU A 329 4.55 -12.92 31.52
C LEU A 329 4.83 -14.41 31.77
N ASP A 330 5.77 -14.75 32.66
CA ASP A 330 6.07 -16.14 33.03
C ASP A 330 4.98 -16.78 33.90
N ASP A 331 4.14 -15.97 34.56
CA ASP A 331 3.02 -16.44 35.38
C ASP A 331 1.77 -16.77 34.53
N ILE A 332 1.81 -16.46 33.24
CA ILE A 332 0.71 -16.68 32.31
C ILE A 332 0.86 -18.09 31.70
N GLY A 333 -0.14 -18.95 31.94
CA GLY A 333 -0.05 -20.36 31.57
C GLY A 333 -0.25 -20.65 30.07
N ASP A 334 -1.19 -19.94 29.45
CA ASP A 334 -1.63 -20.20 28.07
C ASP A 334 -2.02 -18.92 27.31
N LYS A 335 -2.31 -19.10 26.01
CA LYS A 335 -2.70 -18.04 25.08
C LYS A 335 -4.00 -17.33 25.47
N ALA A 336 -4.97 -18.04 26.05
CA ALA A 336 -6.22 -17.39 26.47
C ALA A 336 -5.98 -16.50 27.70
N SER A 337 -5.12 -16.96 28.61
CA SER A 337 -4.77 -16.26 29.84
C SER A 337 -4.02 -14.95 29.58
N VAL A 338 -3.20 -14.85 28.52
CA VAL A 338 -2.53 -13.58 28.17
C VAL A 338 -3.54 -12.54 27.71
N ILE A 339 -4.58 -12.96 26.98
CA ILE A 339 -5.63 -12.08 26.49
C ILE A 339 -6.41 -11.52 27.68
N ASP A 340 -6.88 -12.39 28.57
CA ASP A 340 -7.61 -11.97 29.78
C ASP A 340 -6.75 -11.06 30.67
N ALA A 341 -5.48 -11.40 30.88
CA ALA A 341 -4.56 -10.58 31.67
C ALA A 341 -4.37 -9.18 31.07
N PHE A 342 -4.26 -9.08 29.74
CA PHE A 342 -4.15 -7.80 29.06
C PHE A 342 -5.43 -6.97 29.23
N PHE A 343 -6.62 -7.54 29.03
CA PHE A 343 -7.86 -6.77 29.19
C PHE A 343 -8.08 -6.31 30.63
N GLN A 344 -7.75 -7.13 31.63
CA GLN A 344 -7.79 -6.71 33.04
C GLN A 344 -6.83 -5.56 33.33
N PHE A 345 -5.59 -5.65 32.82
CA PHE A 345 -4.62 -4.56 32.91
C PHE A 345 -5.13 -3.28 32.22
N ALA A 346 -5.65 -3.42 31.01
CA ALA A 346 -6.14 -2.31 30.21
C ALA A 346 -7.34 -1.61 30.85
N LEU A 347 -8.25 -2.34 31.50
CA LEU A 347 -9.37 -1.78 32.26
C LEU A 347 -8.89 -0.97 33.48
N ALA A 348 -7.93 -1.49 34.24
CA ALA A 348 -7.36 -0.78 35.38
C ALA A 348 -6.65 0.52 34.93
N GLU A 349 -5.91 0.47 33.84
CA GLU A 349 -5.26 1.65 33.24
C GLU A 349 -6.27 2.65 32.66
N GLN A 350 -7.34 2.17 32.05
CA GLN A 350 -8.44 3.00 31.54
C GLN A 350 -9.07 3.82 32.68
N GLU A 351 -9.40 3.18 33.81
CA GLU A 351 -9.94 3.87 34.99
C GLU A 351 -8.97 4.91 35.56
N ARG A 352 -7.68 4.55 35.65
CA ARG A 352 -6.62 5.43 36.15
C ARG A 352 -6.48 6.68 35.28
N GLU A 353 -6.43 6.52 33.96
CA GLU A 353 -6.26 7.62 33.02
C GLU A 353 -7.49 8.52 32.93
N VAL A 354 -8.71 7.98 33.03
CA VAL A 354 -9.93 8.79 33.13
C VAL A 354 -9.89 9.69 34.35
N LYS A 355 -9.49 9.14 35.51
CA LYS A 355 -9.39 9.90 36.74
C LYS A 355 -8.36 11.02 36.63
N THR A 356 -7.19 10.73 36.08
CA THR A 356 -6.13 11.72 35.83
C THR A 356 -6.61 12.81 34.87
N LEU A 357 -7.23 12.44 33.75
CA LEU A 357 -7.74 13.40 32.76
C LEU A 357 -8.78 14.35 33.36
N ILE A 358 -9.72 13.83 34.17
CA ILE A 358 -10.73 14.65 34.86
C ILE A 358 -10.07 15.61 35.84
N GLN A 359 -9.07 15.15 36.59
CA GLN A 359 -8.35 15.97 37.58
C GLN A 359 -7.51 17.06 36.92
N ASP A 360 -6.66 16.71 35.96
CA ASP A 360 -5.73 17.62 35.30
C ASP A 360 -6.46 18.75 34.55
N GLU A 361 -7.58 18.43 33.92
CA GLU A 361 -8.37 19.40 33.16
C GLU A 361 -9.47 20.08 33.99
N ASN A 362 -9.66 19.69 35.25
CA ASN A 362 -10.72 20.15 36.14
C ASN A 362 -12.12 20.02 35.49
N LEU A 363 -12.41 18.83 34.96
CA LEU A 363 -13.67 18.55 34.27
C LEU A 363 -14.82 18.26 35.25
N ASN A 364 -16.05 18.41 34.79
CA ASN A 364 -17.22 17.92 35.50
C ASN A 364 -17.22 16.38 35.49
N THR A 365 -16.98 15.76 36.64
CA THR A 365 -16.78 14.30 36.79
C THR A 365 -17.89 13.47 36.16
N ASP A 366 -19.16 13.70 36.52
CA ASP A 366 -20.27 12.86 36.07
C ASP A 366 -20.58 13.06 34.58
N ALA A 367 -20.40 14.28 34.08
CA ALA A 367 -20.58 14.59 32.66
C ALA A 367 -19.43 13.99 31.84
N ALA A 368 -18.19 14.10 32.32
CA ALA A 368 -16.99 13.58 31.67
C ALA A 368 -17.03 12.06 31.57
N LYS A 369 -17.33 11.35 32.67
CA LYS A 369 -17.48 9.88 32.65
C LYS A 369 -18.51 9.43 31.61
N ARG A 370 -19.69 10.07 31.58
CA ARG A 370 -20.74 9.76 30.61
C ARG A 370 -20.32 10.01 29.16
N TYR A 371 -19.67 11.15 28.90
CA TYR A 371 -19.19 11.51 27.57
C TYR A 371 -18.10 10.54 27.09
N ILE A 372 -17.13 10.20 27.95
CA ILE A 372 -16.05 9.27 27.61
C ILE A 372 -16.62 7.86 27.39
N ALA A 373 -17.49 7.36 28.27
CA ALA A 373 -18.14 6.05 28.10
C ALA A 373 -18.96 5.97 26.80
N THR A 374 -19.69 7.03 26.46
CA THR A 374 -20.43 7.11 25.20
C THR A 374 -19.50 7.15 24.00
N SER A 375 -18.38 7.87 24.10
CA SER A 375 -17.38 7.95 23.03
C SER A 375 -16.64 6.63 22.82
N LEU A 376 -16.30 5.90 23.89
CA LEU A 376 -15.71 4.56 23.81
C LEU A 376 -16.69 3.56 23.18
N LYS A 377 -17.97 3.61 23.57
CA LYS A 377 -19.02 2.76 22.97
C LYS A 377 -19.25 3.05 21.49
N ARG A 378 -19.08 4.31 21.08
CA ARG A 378 -19.13 4.72 19.66
C ARG A 378 -17.82 4.50 18.91
N GLU A 379 -16.73 4.23 19.64
CA GLU A 379 -15.35 4.13 19.15
C GLU A 379 -14.76 5.43 18.57
N TYR A 380 -15.43 6.56 18.76
CA TYR A 380 -14.91 7.89 18.41
C TYR A 380 -15.49 8.98 19.32
N ALA A 381 -14.72 10.04 19.54
CA ALA A 381 -15.16 11.26 20.21
C ALA A 381 -15.76 12.25 19.20
N THR A 382 -16.80 13.00 19.60
CA THR A 382 -17.46 13.98 18.73
C THR A 382 -17.61 15.32 19.43
N ASP A 383 -17.20 16.39 18.78
CA ASP A 383 -17.39 17.76 19.25
C ASP A 383 -18.77 18.33 18.88
N ASN A 384 -19.55 17.57 18.11
CA ASN A 384 -20.92 17.90 17.73
C ASN A 384 -21.88 17.78 18.92
N GLY A 385 -22.82 18.73 19.01
CA GLY A 385 -23.80 18.79 20.07
C GLY A 385 -23.29 19.49 21.33
N THR A 386 -23.95 19.24 22.47
CA THR A 386 -23.70 19.97 23.72
C THR A 386 -23.00 19.15 24.80
N GLU A 387 -22.77 17.86 24.58
CA GLU A 387 -22.18 16.97 25.58
C GLU A 387 -20.74 17.38 25.93
N LEU A 388 -19.91 17.67 24.93
CA LEU A 388 -18.55 18.20 25.14
C LEU A 388 -18.54 19.55 25.88
N ASN A 389 -19.56 20.39 25.69
CA ASN A 389 -19.63 21.66 26.42
C ASN A 389 -19.99 21.43 27.91
N ALA A 390 -20.75 20.36 28.21
CA ALA A 390 -21.20 20.04 29.56
C ALA A 390 -20.10 19.46 30.46
N ILE A 391 -19.02 18.93 29.87
CA ILE A 391 -17.87 18.39 30.64
C ILE A 391 -16.88 19.48 31.06
N LEU A 392 -16.89 20.63 30.40
CA LEU A 392 -15.96 21.73 30.67
C LEU A 392 -16.26 22.37 32.03
N PRO A 393 -15.24 22.89 32.73
CA PRO A 393 -15.45 23.68 33.95
C PRO A 393 -16.33 24.89 33.67
N LYS A 394 -17.01 25.40 34.71
CA LYS A 394 -17.84 26.61 34.60
C LYS A 394 -17.00 27.80 34.18
N MET A 395 -17.07 28.14 32.89
CA MET A 395 -16.44 29.31 32.30
C MET A 395 -17.45 29.96 31.34
N SER A 396 -17.38 31.29 31.20
CA SER A 396 -18.19 31.98 30.20
C SER A 396 -17.75 31.54 28.79
N PRO A 397 -18.67 31.21 27.87
CA PRO A 397 -18.35 30.98 26.46
C PRO A 397 -17.69 32.18 25.77
N LEU A 398 -17.85 33.39 26.34
CA LEU A 398 -17.21 34.62 25.87
C LEU A 398 -15.76 34.77 26.39
N ASN A 399 -15.28 33.86 27.22
CA ASN A 399 -13.88 33.84 27.64
C ASN A 399 -12.99 33.45 26.43
N PRO A 400 -11.98 34.27 26.06
CA PRO A 400 -11.08 33.96 24.96
C PRO A 400 -10.41 32.57 25.06
N GLN A 401 -10.19 32.06 26.27
CA GLN A 401 -9.57 30.76 26.51
C GLN A 401 -10.54 29.57 26.40
N TYR A 402 -11.86 29.83 26.30
CA TYR A 402 -12.88 28.78 26.28
C TYR A 402 -12.72 27.85 25.07
N LEU A 403 -12.54 28.43 23.87
CA LEU A 403 -12.38 27.65 22.64
C LEU A 403 -11.09 26.82 22.64
N THR A 404 -9.98 27.41 23.09
CA THR A 404 -8.71 26.71 23.22
C THR A 404 -8.81 25.54 24.19
N LYS A 405 -9.39 25.76 25.38
CA LYS A 405 -9.58 24.69 26.37
C LYS A 405 -10.52 23.60 25.86
N LYS A 406 -11.61 23.97 25.20
CA LYS A 406 -12.52 23.00 24.55
C LYS A 406 -11.77 22.12 23.54
N GLN A 407 -10.94 22.73 22.69
CA GLN A 407 -10.16 22.01 21.70
C GLN A 407 -9.13 21.08 22.35
N THR A 408 -8.39 21.55 23.36
CA THR A 408 -7.41 20.73 24.09
C THR A 408 -8.07 19.54 24.78
N VAL A 409 -9.18 19.75 25.48
CA VAL A 409 -9.93 18.67 26.14
C VAL A 409 -10.46 17.67 25.11
N PHE A 410 -11.00 18.15 24.00
CA PHE A 410 -11.47 17.29 22.91
C PHE A 410 -10.34 16.41 22.35
N GLN A 411 -9.18 17.00 22.05
CA GLN A 411 -8.02 16.26 21.54
C GLN A 411 -7.53 15.20 22.54
N LYS A 412 -7.46 15.53 23.84
CA LYS A 412 -7.09 14.58 24.89
C LYS A 412 -8.07 13.42 24.97
N ILE A 413 -9.38 13.69 24.92
CA ILE A 413 -10.39 12.63 24.96
C ILE A 413 -10.40 11.80 23.67
N ALA A 414 -10.23 12.42 22.51
CA ALA A 414 -10.13 11.70 21.24
C ALA A 414 -8.92 10.74 21.25
N ALA A 415 -7.76 11.20 21.70
CA ALA A 415 -6.57 10.35 21.87
C ALA A 415 -6.81 9.21 22.87
N PHE A 416 -7.48 9.49 23.99
CA PHE A 416 -7.87 8.48 24.97
C PHE A 416 -8.82 7.43 24.36
N VAL A 417 -9.83 7.84 23.60
CA VAL A 417 -10.76 6.92 22.93
C VAL A 417 -10.04 6.05 21.92
N GLU A 418 -9.13 6.60 21.11
CA GLU A 418 -8.32 5.82 20.18
C GLU A 418 -7.44 4.78 20.91
N LYS A 419 -6.86 5.15 22.05
CA LYS A 419 -6.05 4.25 22.90
C LYS A 419 -6.89 3.10 23.47
N PHE A 420 -8.12 3.35 23.90
CA PHE A 420 -8.92 2.36 24.65
C PHE A 420 -10.13 1.77 23.90
N LYS A 421 -10.41 2.17 22.64
CA LYS A 421 -11.50 1.56 21.85
C LYS A 421 -11.28 0.05 21.71
N GLY A 422 -12.35 -0.73 21.89
CA GLY A 422 -12.31 -2.20 21.86
C GLY A 422 -11.85 -2.89 23.15
N VAL A 423 -11.35 -2.16 24.16
CA VAL A 423 -10.97 -2.74 25.47
C VAL A 423 -12.20 -3.16 26.31
N GLY A 424 -13.36 -2.55 26.05
CA GLY A 424 -14.56 -2.74 26.86
C GLY A 424 -14.48 -2.01 28.20
N GLY A 425 -15.41 -2.33 29.11
CA GLY A 425 -15.52 -1.72 30.44
C GLY A 425 -16.33 -0.43 30.50
N ILE A 426 -17.01 -0.19 31.64
CA ILE A 426 -17.65 1.08 31.99
C ILE A 426 -17.19 1.42 33.40
N PHE A 427 -16.74 2.66 33.61
CA PHE A 427 -16.14 3.19 34.84
C PHE A 427 -16.98 4.26 35.54
#